data_AF-A0A976QDG0-F1
#
_entry.id   AF-A0A976QDG0-F1
#
_cell.length_a   1.000
_cell.length_b   1.000
_cell.length_c   1.000
_cell.angle_alpha   90.00
_cell.angle_beta   90.00
_cell.angle_gamma   90.00
#
_symmetry.space_group_name_H-M   'P 1'
#
loop_
_entity.id
_entity.type
_entity.pdbx_description
1 polymer ?
#
loop_
_entity_poly.entity_id
_entity_poly.type
_entity_poly.pdbx_seq_one_letter_code
_entity_poly.pdbx_strand_id
1 'polypeptide(L)'
;MNEQNLSSFIGVIRMDRLFVGSKSEGLYPVLHAENGKQFRLHHKGDISMNEKMLSSYDGKTVQITGNVDNLRGHWRIVLAPESVPLVVEASPLDELLAPTAAAVALSGQDLHADSVPPPTKTDTFSPPKDNLPEGPDHKTNHTEE
;
A
#
# COMPACT_ATOMS: atom_id res chain seq x y z
N MET A 1 3.45 27.90 24.69
CA MET A 1 2.25 27.48 23.95
C MET A 1 2.72 27.19 22.53
N ASN A 2 2.79 25.92 22.13
CA ASN A 2 3.18 25.59 20.76
C ASN A 2 1.94 25.71 19.89
N GLU A 3 1.83 26.81 19.15
CA GLU A 3 0.88 26.91 18.04
C GLU A 3 1.21 25.79 17.04
N GLN A 4 0.44 24.71 17.10
CA GLN A 4 0.51 23.69 16.07
C GLN A 4 -0.09 24.31 14.81
N ASN A 5 0.76 24.55 13.81
CA ASN A 5 0.33 25.08 12.51
C ASN A 5 -0.40 23.95 11.75
N LEU A 6 -1.64 23.70 12.15
CA LEU A 6 -2.49 22.69 11.54
C LEU A 6 -2.99 23.23 10.21
N SER A 7 -2.75 22.47 9.15
CA SER A 7 -3.26 22.75 7.81
C SER A 7 -4.36 21.76 7.47
N SER A 8 -5.35 22.21 6.72
CA SER A 8 -6.39 21.34 6.17
C SER A 8 -6.03 20.90 4.76
N PHE A 9 -6.20 19.60 4.50
CA PHE A 9 -5.94 18.95 3.22
C PHE A 9 -7.19 18.25 2.75
N ILE A 10 -7.48 18.35 1.46
CA ILE A 10 -8.57 17.65 0.80
C ILE A 10 -7.98 16.72 -0.24
N GLY A 11 -8.48 15.50 -0.30
CA GLY A 11 -8.01 14.49 -1.24
C GLY A 11 -8.70 13.16 -1.06
N VAL A 12 -8.33 12.19 -1.88
CA VAL A 12 -8.85 10.83 -1.81
C VAL A 12 -7.92 9.97 -0.95
N ILE A 13 -8.47 9.28 0.06
CA ILE A 13 -7.69 8.28 0.80
C ILE A 13 -7.61 7.00 -0.03
N ARG A 14 -6.41 6.42 -0.12
CA ARG A 14 -6.18 5.08 -0.67
C ARG A 14 -5.20 4.29 0.19
N MET A 15 -5.36 2.97 0.21
CA MET A 15 -4.40 2.05 0.82
C MET A 15 -3.32 1.67 -0.18
N ASP A 16 -2.21 2.42 -0.18
CA ASP A 16 -1.11 2.20 -1.13
C ASP A 16 0.00 1.38 -0.50
N ARG A 17 0.63 0.52 -1.32
CA ARG A 17 1.83 -0.21 -0.91
C ARG A 17 3.04 0.72 -0.98
N LEU A 18 3.67 0.98 0.16
CA LEU A 18 4.87 1.81 0.26
C LEU A 18 6.10 0.99 0.65
N PHE A 19 7.28 1.55 0.40
CA PHE A 19 8.59 1.01 0.76
C PHE A 19 8.89 -0.40 0.22
N VAL A 20 8.43 -0.68 -1.01
CA VAL A 20 8.62 -1.96 -1.70
C VAL A 20 10.10 -2.37 -1.72
N GLY A 21 10.39 -3.61 -1.31
CA GLY A 21 11.75 -4.15 -1.20
C GLY A 21 12.47 -3.79 0.11
N SER A 22 11.79 -3.23 1.10
CA SER A 22 12.37 -2.89 2.41
C SER A 22 11.66 -3.59 3.58
N LYS A 23 12.28 -3.55 4.77
CA LYS A 23 11.68 -4.08 6.02
C LYS A 23 10.42 -3.33 6.47
N SER A 24 10.14 -2.17 5.89
CA SER A 24 8.95 -1.37 6.17
C SER A 24 7.95 -1.44 5.01
N GLU A 25 8.08 -2.42 4.12
CA GLU A 25 7.08 -2.65 3.07
C GLU A 25 5.73 -3.00 3.71
N GLY A 26 4.68 -2.31 3.26
CA GLY A 26 3.33 -2.51 3.78
C GLY A 26 2.29 -1.67 3.04
N LEU A 27 1.02 -1.94 3.32
CA LEU A 27 -0.08 -1.08 2.89
C LEU A 27 -0.25 0.04 3.90
N TYR A 28 -0.32 1.27 3.43
CA TYR A 28 -0.46 2.45 4.26
C TYR A 28 -1.60 3.34 3.76
N PRO A 29 -2.32 4.01 4.66
CA PRO A 29 -3.27 5.05 4.28
C PRO A 29 -2.51 6.25 3.72
N VAL A 30 -2.78 6.59 2.46
CA VAL A 30 -2.20 7.71 1.73
C VAL A 30 -3.31 8.63 1.27
N LEU A 31 -3.17 9.93 1.58
CA LEU A 31 -4.01 10.97 0.99
C LEU A 31 -3.39 11.39 -0.34
N HIS A 32 -4.15 11.17 -1.41
CA HIS A 32 -3.91 11.73 -2.74
C HIS A 32 -4.57 13.10 -2.80
N ALA A 33 -3.79 14.14 -2.55
CA ALA A 33 -4.28 15.51 -2.58
C ALA A 33 -4.53 15.97 -4.03
N GLU A 34 -5.46 16.90 -4.20
CA GLU A 34 -5.83 17.43 -5.53
C GLU A 34 -4.66 18.11 -6.27
N ASN A 35 -3.64 18.55 -5.53
CA ASN A 35 -2.41 19.12 -6.09
C ASN A 35 -1.42 18.07 -6.62
N GLY A 36 -1.82 16.79 -6.66
CA GLY A 36 -1.00 15.67 -7.14
C GLY A 36 0.06 15.19 -6.14
N LYS A 37 0.11 15.75 -4.92
CA LYS A 37 1.00 15.27 -3.86
C LYS A 37 0.36 14.12 -3.10
N GLN A 38 1.21 13.20 -2.66
CA GLN A 38 0.83 12.04 -1.88
C GLN A 38 1.39 12.17 -0.48
N PHE A 39 0.52 12.01 0.52
CA PHE A 39 0.90 12.13 1.92
C PHE A 39 0.50 10.89 2.68
N ARG A 40 1.46 10.21 3.31
CA ARG A 40 1.13 9.11 4.23
C ARG A 40 0.48 9.68 5.49
N LEU A 41 -0.65 9.11 5.90
CA LEU A 41 -1.35 9.51 7.10
C LEU A 41 -0.75 8.82 8.32
N HIS A 42 -0.53 9.59 9.38
CA HIS A 42 -0.07 9.08 10.67
C HIS A 42 -0.85 9.73 11.80
N HIS A 43 -1.43 8.93 12.67
CA HIS A 43 -2.18 9.42 13.82
C HIS A 43 -1.29 9.43 15.06
N LYS A 44 -1.24 10.56 15.77
CA LYS A 44 -0.50 10.70 17.03
C LYS A 44 -1.51 10.87 18.17
N GLY A 45 -2.03 9.75 18.69
CA GLY A 45 -3.01 9.74 19.79
C GLY A 45 -3.23 8.36 20.39
N ASP A 46 -3.81 8.33 21.60
CA ASP A 46 -4.11 7.13 22.40
C ASP A 46 -5.22 6.27 21.79
N ILE A 47 -6.20 6.93 21.18
CA ILE A 47 -7.18 6.26 20.33
C ILE A 47 -6.41 5.86 19.09
N SER A 48 -6.13 4.57 18.98
CA SER A 48 -5.63 3.99 17.75
C SER A 48 -6.72 4.17 16.70
N MET A 49 -6.71 5.33 16.03
CA MET A 49 -7.28 5.50 14.71
C MET A 49 -6.50 4.55 13.81
N ASN A 50 -6.86 3.29 13.93
CA ASN A 50 -6.14 2.16 13.38
C ASN A 50 -6.21 2.27 11.88
N GLU A 51 -5.23 1.69 11.18
CA GLU A 51 -5.28 1.53 9.72
C GLU A 51 -6.66 1.06 9.26
N LYS A 52 -7.32 0.18 10.04
CA LYS A 52 -8.69 -0.29 9.81
C LYS A 52 -9.76 0.82 9.71
N MET A 53 -9.70 1.87 10.54
CA MET A 53 -10.61 3.00 10.42
C MET A 53 -10.31 3.79 9.16
N LEU A 54 -9.03 4.04 8.87
CA LEU A 54 -8.61 4.76 7.67
C LEU A 54 -8.94 3.98 6.38
N SER A 55 -8.87 2.64 6.42
CA SER A 55 -9.31 1.77 5.32
C SER A 55 -10.81 1.89 5.03
N SER A 56 -11.63 2.31 6.00
CA SER A 56 -13.06 2.55 5.78
C SER A 56 -13.34 3.81 4.93
N TYR A 57 -12.30 4.63 4.72
CA TYR A 57 -12.30 5.80 3.85
C TYR A 57 -11.57 5.55 2.52
N ASP A 58 -11.16 4.31 2.24
CA ASP A 58 -10.55 3.96 0.95
C ASP A 58 -11.48 4.34 -0.21
N GLY A 59 -10.94 5.09 -1.17
CA GLY A 59 -11.68 5.62 -2.33
C GLY A 59 -12.56 6.83 -2.04
N LYS A 60 -12.66 7.30 -0.78
CA LYS A 60 -13.47 8.47 -0.43
C LYS A 60 -12.66 9.75 -0.45
N THR A 61 -13.27 10.81 -0.96
CA THR A 61 -12.75 12.18 -0.79
C THR A 61 -13.00 12.61 0.64
N VAL A 62 -11.94 12.98 1.33
CA VAL A 62 -11.99 13.44 2.72
C VAL A 62 -11.23 14.74 2.89
N GLN A 63 -11.66 15.51 3.88
CA GLN A 63 -10.90 16.61 4.44
C GLN A 63 -10.23 16.14 5.74
N ILE A 64 -8.92 16.32 5.84
CA ILE A 64 -8.14 16.03 7.03
C ILE A 64 -7.42 17.27 7.52
N THR A 65 -7.25 17.39 8.83
CA THR A 65 -6.47 18.47 9.44
C THR A 65 -5.27 17.88 10.17
N GLY A 66 -4.09 18.40 9.89
CA GLY A 66 -2.86 17.86 10.45
C GLY A 66 -1.64 18.71 10.14
N ASN A 67 -0.51 18.29 10.68
CA ASN A 67 0.78 18.91 10.39
C ASN A 67 1.53 18.09 9.34
N VAL A 68 2.10 18.77 8.34
CA VAL A 68 2.94 18.11 7.34
C VAL A 68 4.37 17.99 7.87
N ASP A 69 4.92 16.81 7.70
CA ASP A 69 6.30 16.47 7.99
C ASP A 69 6.90 15.75 6.78
N ASN A 70 8.21 15.90 6.57
CA ASN A 70 8.96 15.15 5.59
C ASN A 70 10.04 14.37 6.32
N LEU A 71 9.75 13.10 6.59
CA LEU A 71 10.70 12.23 7.25
C LEU A 71 11.44 11.40 6.19
N ARG A 72 12.73 11.67 6.02
CA ARG A 72 13.63 10.92 5.12
C ARG A 72 13.15 10.88 3.66
N GLY A 73 12.55 11.96 3.17
CA GLY A 73 12.06 12.06 1.79
C GLY A 73 10.62 11.59 1.60
N HIS A 74 9.94 11.13 2.67
CA HIS A 74 8.55 10.71 2.62
C HIS A 74 7.64 11.74 3.29
N TRP A 75 6.76 12.34 2.48
CA TRP A 75 5.74 13.26 2.96
C TRP A 75 4.72 12.55 3.84
N ARG A 76 4.48 13.10 5.02
CA ARG A 76 3.58 12.55 6.03
C ARG A 76 2.71 13.66 6.59
N ILE A 77 1.43 13.38 6.76
CA ILE A 77 0.53 14.23 7.55
C ILE A 77 0.34 13.56 8.90
N VAL A 78 0.73 14.27 9.96
CA VAL A 78 0.49 13.88 11.34
C VAL A 78 -0.86 14.46 11.77
N LEU A 79 -1.85 13.60 11.90
CA LEU A 79 -3.19 13.95 12.37
C LEU A 79 -3.14 14.31 13.85
N ALA A 80 -3.87 15.36 14.22
CA ALA A 80 -4.09 15.70 15.63
C ALA A 80 -4.99 14.65 16.30
N PRO A 81 -4.82 14.36 17.60
CA PRO A 81 -5.53 13.28 18.30
C PRO A 81 -7.06 13.38 18.27
N GLU A 82 -7.59 14.60 18.14
CA GLU A 82 -9.03 14.88 18.07
C GLU A 82 -9.53 15.09 16.63
N SER A 83 -8.65 14.94 15.63
CA SER A 83 -8.96 15.30 14.25
C SER A 83 -9.31 14.05 13.43
N VAL A 84 -10.60 13.84 13.24
CA VAL A 84 -11.16 12.75 12.42
C VAL A 84 -11.27 13.20 10.95
N PRO A 85 -10.95 12.35 9.96
CA PRO A 85 -11.23 12.64 8.55
C PRO A 85 -12.72 12.88 8.34
N LEU A 86 -13.05 14.01 7.73
CA LEU A 86 -14.41 14.36 7.36
C LEU A 86 -14.66 13.95 5.92
N VAL A 87 -15.62 13.06 5.68
CA VAL A 87 -15.99 12.67 4.31
C VAL A 87 -16.65 13.84 3.63
N VAL A 88 -16.07 14.26 2.51
CA VAL A 88 -16.67 15.24 1.61
C VAL A 88 -17.39 14.39 0.57
N GLU A 89 -18.66 14.06 0.81
CA GLU A 89 -19.46 13.37 -0.20
C GLU A 89 -19.53 14.25 -1.44
N ALA A 90 -18.89 13.83 -2.53
CA ALA A 90 -19.24 14.32 -3.84
C ALA A 90 -20.64 13.79 -4.14
N SER A 91 -21.63 14.70 -4.22
CA SER A 91 -22.99 14.34 -4.60
C SER A 91 -22.97 13.50 -5.89
N PRO A 92 -23.71 12.38 -5.98
CA PRO A 92 -23.60 11.40 -7.05
C PRO A 92 -24.33 11.86 -8.33
N LEU A 93 -23.89 12.97 -8.93
CA LEU A 93 -24.42 13.48 -10.20
C LEU A 93 -23.50 13.27 -11.41
N ASP A 94 -22.30 12.72 -11.22
CA ASP A 94 -21.33 12.50 -12.31
C ASP A 94 -21.29 11.06 -12.89
N GLU A 95 -22.08 10.12 -12.37
CA GLU A 95 -22.11 8.72 -12.84
C GLU A 95 -23.18 8.45 -13.94
N LEU A 96 -23.60 9.49 -14.68
CA LEU A 96 -24.57 9.36 -15.77
C LEU A 96 -23.98 9.52 -17.19
N LEU A 97 -22.66 9.55 -17.31
CA LEU A 97 -21.94 9.66 -18.59
C LEU A 97 -20.97 8.50 -18.85
N ALA A 98 -21.34 7.28 -18.47
CA ALA A 98 -20.77 6.11 -19.13
C ALA A 98 -21.36 6.02 -20.55
N PRO A 99 -20.57 6.18 -21.64
CA PRO A 99 -21.09 6.01 -22.98
C PRO A 99 -21.52 4.55 -23.17
N THR A 100 -22.82 4.38 -23.35
CA THR A 100 -23.42 3.20 -23.98
C THR A 100 -22.80 3.04 -25.37
N ALA A 101 -21.83 2.15 -25.51
CA ALA A 101 -21.31 1.72 -26.80
C ALA A 101 -21.55 0.21 -26.97
N ALA A 102 -22.73 -0.06 -27.52
CA ALA A 102 -23.01 -1.12 -28.49
C ALA A 102 -22.69 -2.58 -28.10
N ALA A 103 -23.73 -3.27 -27.65
CA ALA A 103 -23.94 -4.66 -28.02
C ALA A 103 -24.17 -4.75 -29.54
N VAL A 104 -23.30 -5.47 -30.25
CA VAL A 104 -23.66 -6.15 -31.50
C VAL A 104 -22.91 -7.48 -31.57
N ALA A 105 -23.68 -8.56 -31.61
CA ALA A 105 -23.23 -9.94 -31.74
C ALA A 105 -22.64 -10.21 -33.14
N LEU A 106 -21.73 -11.20 -33.25
CA LEU A 106 -21.89 -12.27 -34.24
C LEU A 106 -21.00 -13.49 -33.94
N SER A 107 -21.62 -14.65 -34.17
CA SER A 107 -21.15 -16.02 -34.01
C SER A 107 -19.86 -16.37 -34.76
N GLY A 108 -19.15 -17.38 -34.25
CA GLY A 108 -18.11 -18.10 -34.97
C GLY A 108 -17.53 -19.26 -34.15
N GLN A 109 -18.29 -20.36 -34.04
CA GLN A 109 -17.73 -21.66 -33.70
C GLN A 109 -16.88 -22.13 -34.89
N ASP A 110 -15.66 -22.59 -34.65
CA ASP A 110 -15.14 -23.75 -35.38
C ASP A 110 -14.11 -24.48 -34.50
N LEU A 111 -14.42 -25.75 -34.25
CA LEU A 111 -13.56 -26.73 -33.62
C LEU A 111 -12.49 -27.11 -34.63
N HIS A 112 -11.21 -27.13 -34.26
CA HIS A 112 -10.29 -28.10 -34.86
C HIS A 112 -9.35 -28.60 -33.75
N ALA A 113 -9.57 -29.86 -33.41
CA ALA A 113 -8.63 -30.68 -32.69
C ALA A 113 -7.39 -30.92 -33.57
N ASP A 114 -6.29 -31.26 -32.89
CA ASP A 114 -5.37 -32.35 -33.23
C ASP A 114 -3.88 -31.95 -33.16
N SER A 115 -3.11 -32.94 -32.70
CA SER A 115 -1.65 -33.06 -32.72
C SER A 115 -0.85 -32.45 -31.55
N VAL A 116 -0.85 -33.19 -30.44
CA VAL A 116 0.32 -33.46 -29.56
C VAL A 116 1.03 -34.69 -30.18
N PRO A 117 2.39 -34.83 -30.22
CA PRO A 117 3.13 -35.42 -29.10
C PRO A 117 4.64 -34.95 -29.00
N PRO A 118 5.54 -35.57 -28.19
CA PRO A 118 6.28 -34.87 -27.12
C PRO A 118 7.81 -35.11 -27.25
N PRO A 119 8.53 -35.44 -26.17
CA PRO A 119 9.43 -34.60 -25.37
C PRO A 119 10.92 -34.71 -25.78
N THR A 120 11.78 -33.81 -25.30
CA THR A 120 13.24 -34.05 -25.35
C THR A 120 13.91 -33.63 -24.04
N LYS A 121 14.37 -34.67 -23.34
CA LYS A 121 15.39 -34.69 -22.27
C LYS A 121 16.65 -33.97 -22.81
N THR A 122 17.47 -33.24 -22.08
CA THR A 122 18.39 -33.65 -21.01
C THR A 122 19.33 -32.42 -20.92
N ASP A 123 19.68 -31.91 -19.74
CA ASP A 123 21.07 -32.01 -19.31
C ASP A 123 21.21 -31.64 -17.83
N THR A 124 21.94 -32.51 -17.16
CA THR A 124 22.29 -32.55 -15.75
C THR A 124 23.50 -31.67 -15.53
N PHE A 125 23.46 -30.72 -14.60
CA PHE A 125 24.68 -30.30 -13.89
C PHE A 125 24.37 -29.87 -12.46
N SER A 126 24.70 -30.75 -11.51
CA SER A 126 24.83 -30.45 -10.08
C SER A 126 26.34 -30.27 -9.74
N PRO A 127 26.70 -29.85 -8.51
CA PRO A 127 27.57 -28.71 -8.21
C PRO A 127 29.06 -29.10 -8.05
N PRO A 128 29.97 -28.13 -7.81
CA PRO A 128 31.18 -28.40 -7.05
C PRO A 128 30.92 -28.22 -5.55
N LYS A 129 31.15 -29.29 -4.79
CA LYS A 129 31.58 -29.23 -3.39
C LYS A 129 32.99 -28.62 -3.36
N ASP A 130 33.32 -27.83 -2.35
CA ASP A 130 34.38 -28.17 -1.39
C ASP A 130 34.73 -27.01 -0.44
N ASN A 131 34.96 -27.41 0.82
CA ASN A 131 35.78 -26.81 1.88
C ASN A 131 35.19 -25.80 2.89
N LEU A 132 34.75 -26.41 4.02
CA LEU A 132 34.92 -26.00 5.42
C LEU A 132 36.34 -25.46 5.76
N PRO A 133 36.54 -24.66 6.83
CA PRO A 133 36.69 -25.24 8.19
C PRO A 133 36.04 -24.45 9.36
N GLU A 134 35.58 -25.27 10.32
CA GLU A 134 35.67 -25.19 11.79
C GLU A 134 35.92 -23.86 12.53
N GLY A 135 34.95 -23.53 13.41
CA GLY A 135 35.17 -23.26 14.84
C GLY A 135 35.17 -21.79 15.32
N PRO A 136 35.04 -21.51 16.65
CA PRO A 136 34.73 -22.42 17.76
C PRO A 136 33.55 -21.99 18.65
N ASP A 137 33.14 -22.95 19.48
CA ASP A 137 32.43 -22.84 20.75
C ASP A 137 32.84 -21.62 21.62
N HIS A 138 31.87 -20.99 22.30
CA HIS A 138 31.75 -21.01 23.77
C HIS A 138 30.82 -19.94 24.37
N LYS A 139 30.15 -20.37 25.44
CA LYS A 139 29.71 -19.64 26.65
C LYS A 139 28.33 -18.95 26.67
N THR A 140 27.38 -19.73 27.17
CA THR A 140 26.59 -19.41 28.37
C THR A 140 27.18 -18.31 29.26
N ASN A 141 26.35 -17.32 29.61
CA ASN A 141 26.47 -16.63 30.90
C ASN A 141 25.09 -16.59 31.56
N HIS A 142 25.00 -17.30 32.68
CA HIS A 142 24.11 -17.00 33.79
C HIS A 142 24.29 -15.54 34.21
N THR A 143 23.21 -14.88 34.61
CA THR A 143 23.27 -13.75 35.53
C THR A 143 22.13 -13.94 36.52
N GLU A 144 22.50 -14.44 37.69
CA GLU A 144 21.76 -14.26 38.94
C GLU A 144 22.16 -12.89 39.50
N GLU A 145 21.15 -12.09 39.85
CA GLU A 145 21.14 -11.23 41.04
C GLU A 145 19.75 -11.33 41.68
#